data_AF-A0A9W4XX31-F1
#
_entry.id   AF-A0A9W4XX31-F1
#
_cell.length_a   1.000
_cell.length_b   1.000
_cell.length_c   1.000
_cell.angle_alpha   90.00
_cell.angle_beta   90.00
_cell.angle_gamma   90.00
#
_symmetry.space_group_name_H-M   'P 1'
#
loop_
_entity.id
_entity.type
_entity.pdbx_description
1 polymer ?
#
loop_
_entity_poly.entity_id
_entity_poly.type
_entity_poly.pdbx_seq_one_letter_code
_entity_poly.pdbx_strand_id
1 'polypeptide(L)'
;MALQLEMDEARRHMYLLLRAPEGLIHSEEISKTERIHEALFVFRRTRRLPPGDLVIKKDGCHSPSLDMALKEAVESGEVVRKMEGGVERYSLTDRGLAESKGPWDAAERLERIEAVEAKYYVNDITDRELVSFLYGKFPDTWTDPAMKKKGLAWGFEAACSMYDRAKVSIGGGARMAGMDYESFMRALMAAGYMKCNKSAEEMQKNVDEIINHSNAN
;
A
#
# COMPACT_ATOMS: atom_id res chain seq x y z
N MET A 1 -5.54 -26.95 16.09
CA MET A 1 -4.30 -26.23 16.43
C MET A 1 -3.86 -25.28 15.31
N ALA A 2 -3.78 -25.72 14.04
CA ALA A 2 -3.41 -24.83 12.92
C ALA A 2 -4.37 -23.63 12.75
N LEU A 3 -5.69 -23.87 12.72
CA LEU A 3 -6.70 -22.82 12.56
C LEU A 3 -6.65 -21.75 13.68
N GLN A 4 -6.40 -22.17 14.93
CA GLN A 4 -6.30 -21.24 16.06
C GLN A 4 -5.07 -20.32 15.93
N LEU A 5 -3.94 -20.87 15.50
CA LEU A 5 -2.72 -20.08 15.26
C LEU A 5 -2.92 -19.06 14.13
N GLU A 6 -3.62 -19.44 13.07
CA GLU A 6 -3.97 -18.52 11.96
C GLU A 6 -4.89 -17.40 12.42
N MET A 7 -5.88 -17.70 13.28
CA MET A 7 -6.76 -16.70 13.87
C MET A 7 -6.00 -15.73 14.79
N ASP A 8 -5.14 -16.25 15.65
CA ASP A 8 -4.35 -15.42 16.57
C ASP A 8 -3.39 -14.50 15.80
N GLU A 9 -2.79 -15.00 14.72
CA GLU A 9 -1.95 -14.22 13.81
C GLU A 9 -2.76 -13.16 13.04
N ALA A 10 -3.94 -13.52 12.53
CA ALA A 10 -4.84 -12.58 11.85
C ALA A 10 -5.30 -11.46 12.77
N ARG A 11 -5.64 -11.78 14.03
CA ARG A 11 -6.02 -10.78 15.05
C ARG A 11 -4.85 -9.87 15.41
N ARG A 12 -3.64 -10.40 15.55
CA ARG A 12 -2.43 -9.57 15.73
C ARG A 12 -2.26 -8.60 14.56
N HIS A 13 -2.29 -9.07 13.33
CA HIS A 13 -2.13 -8.22 12.16
C HIS A 13 -3.26 -7.20 12.00
N MET A 14 -4.50 -7.57 12.33
CA MET A 14 -5.64 -6.66 12.40
C MET A 14 -5.32 -5.48 13.33
N TYR A 15 -4.87 -5.75 14.57
CA TYR A 15 -4.52 -4.67 15.49
C TYR A 15 -3.35 -3.80 15.00
N LEU A 16 -2.32 -4.41 14.39
CA LEU A 16 -1.21 -3.63 13.83
C LEU A 16 -1.68 -2.67 12.75
N LEU A 17 -2.51 -3.13 11.82
CA LEU A 17 -3.05 -2.32 10.74
C LEU A 17 -4.01 -1.24 11.27
N LEU A 18 -4.93 -1.60 12.17
CA LEU A 18 -5.90 -0.66 12.71
C LEU A 18 -5.25 0.43 13.58
N ARG A 19 -4.22 0.07 14.35
CA ARG A 19 -3.50 0.99 15.24
C ARG A 19 -2.43 1.81 14.51
N ALA A 20 -2.00 1.41 13.31
CA ALA A 20 -0.98 2.13 12.56
C ALA A 20 -1.38 3.62 12.37
N PRO A 21 -0.52 4.58 12.75
CA PRO A 21 -0.82 6.01 12.60
C PRO A 21 -0.86 6.47 11.14
N GLU A 22 -1.37 7.69 10.90
CA GLU A 22 -1.53 8.27 9.54
C GLU A 22 -0.23 8.54 8.78
N GLY A 23 0.93 8.48 9.43
CA GLY A 23 2.19 8.81 8.78
C GLY A 23 3.39 8.13 9.40
N LEU A 24 4.48 8.10 8.61
CA LEU A 24 5.76 7.52 9.00
C LEU A 24 6.52 8.37 10.02
N ILE A 25 6.13 9.64 10.20
CA ILE A 25 6.88 10.64 10.95
C ILE A 25 5.96 11.37 11.92
N HIS A 26 6.14 11.11 13.22
CA HIS A 26 5.63 11.87 14.37
C HIS A 26 4.11 12.05 14.54
N SER A 27 3.27 11.40 13.74
CA SER A 27 1.82 11.39 14.01
C SER A 27 1.49 10.33 15.05
N GLU A 28 0.84 10.75 16.15
CA GLU A 28 0.18 9.85 17.10
C GLU A 28 -1.28 9.58 16.70
N GLU A 29 -1.78 10.22 15.64
CA GLU A 29 -3.16 10.10 15.20
C GLU A 29 -3.40 8.75 14.50
N ILE A 30 -4.31 7.97 15.09
CA ILE A 30 -4.73 6.67 14.57
C ILE A 30 -5.99 6.87 13.76
N SER A 31 -5.87 6.81 12.44
CA SER A 31 -7.01 6.95 11.54
C SER A 31 -7.78 5.68 11.30
N LYS A 32 -8.95 5.85 10.70
CA LYS A 32 -9.73 4.74 10.14
C LYS A 32 -8.93 4.01 9.04
N THR A 33 -9.14 2.71 8.95
CA THR A 33 -8.54 1.84 7.94
C THR A 33 -9.60 1.43 6.93
N GLU A 34 -9.29 1.61 5.66
CA GLU A 34 -10.06 1.13 4.52
C GLU A 34 -9.37 -0.10 3.93
N ARG A 35 -10.13 -0.95 3.21
CA ARG A 35 -9.55 -2.04 2.41
C ARG A 35 -8.53 -2.87 3.20
N ILE A 36 -8.89 -3.21 4.44
CA ILE A 36 -7.95 -3.81 5.40
C ILE A 36 -7.42 -5.17 4.93
N HIS A 37 -8.16 -5.90 4.09
CA HIS A 37 -7.66 -7.13 3.48
C HIS A 37 -6.54 -6.85 2.48
N GLU A 38 -6.67 -5.82 1.64
CA GLU A 38 -5.61 -5.34 0.76
C GLU A 38 -4.41 -4.82 1.57
N ALA A 39 -4.66 -4.11 2.66
CA ALA A 39 -3.60 -3.68 3.58
C ALA A 39 -2.84 -4.88 4.15
N LEU A 40 -3.56 -5.92 4.60
CA LEU A 40 -2.95 -7.17 5.07
C LEU A 40 -2.11 -7.83 3.99
N PHE A 41 -2.61 -7.90 2.76
CA PHE A 41 -1.85 -8.44 1.64
C PHE A 41 -0.54 -7.67 1.40
N VAL A 42 -0.60 -6.34 1.33
CA VAL A 42 0.58 -5.47 1.14
C VAL A 42 1.57 -5.65 2.29
N PHE A 43 1.09 -5.67 3.53
CA PHE A 43 1.89 -5.87 4.73
C PHE A 43 2.65 -7.20 4.67
N ARG A 44 1.94 -8.32 4.46
CA ARG A 44 2.54 -9.66 4.40
C ARG A 44 3.54 -9.80 3.25
N ARG A 45 3.23 -9.26 2.07
CA ARG A 45 4.11 -9.32 0.90
C ARG A 45 5.40 -8.52 1.09
N THR A 46 5.32 -7.34 1.70
CA THR A 46 6.49 -6.51 2.00
C THR A 46 7.44 -7.24 2.94
N ARG A 47 6.89 -7.93 3.95
CA ARG A 47 7.62 -8.77 4.90
C ARG A 47 8.06 -10.13 4.37
N ARG A 48 7.68 -10.50 3.14
CA ARG A 48 7.87 -11.85 2.56
C ARG A 48 7.31 -12.96 3.45
N LEU A 49 6.24 -12.68 4.19
CA LEU A 49 5.52 -13.69 4.96
C LEU A 49 4.78 -14.64 4.01
N PRO A 50 4.49 -15.88 4.44
CA PRO A 50 3.55 -16.74 3.72
C PRO A 50 2.23 -16.00 3.47
N PRO A 51 1.53 -16.26 2.36
CA PRO A 51 0.27 -15.57 2.07
C PRO A 51 -0.80 -15.80 3.15
N GLY A 52 -0.69 -16.86 3.96
CA GLY A 52 -1.73 -17.26 4.89
C GLY A 52 -2.96 -17.76 4.12
N ASP A 53 -4.14 -17.39 4.59
CA ASP A 53 -5.43 -17.74 3.99
C ASP A 53 -5.96 -16.71 2.98
N LEU A 54 -5.08 -15.84 2.46
CA LEU A 54 -5.45 -14.82 1.49
C LEU A 54 -5.98 -15.44 0.18
N VAL A 55 -7.26 -15.22 -0.08
CA VAL A 55 -7.95 -15.51 -1.34
C VAL A 55 -7.79 -14.33 -2.28
N ILE A 56 -6.95 -14.48 -3.30
CA ILE A 56 -6.72 -13.47 -4.34
C ILE A 56 -7.86 -13.56 -5.37
N LYS A 57 -8.57 -12.45 -5.58
CA LYS A 57 -9.59 -12.30 -6.63
C LYS A 57 -8.99 -11.54 -7.81
N LYS A 58 -9.82 -11.10 -8.76
CA LYS A 58 -9.33 -10.38 -9.95
C LYS A 58 -8.98 -8.91 -9.67
N ASP A 59 -9.64 -8.29 -8.70
CA ASP A 59 -9.64 -6.85 -8.39
C ASP A 59 -9.36 -6.51 -6.92
N GLY A 60 -9.20 -7.52 -6.07
CA GLY A 60 -8.96 -7.36 -4.63
C GLY A 60 -8.72 -8.71 -3.98
N CYS A 61 -8.47 -8.71 -2.68
CA CYS A 61 -8.14 -9.93 -1.95
C CYS A 61 -8.93 -9.98 -0.65
N HIS A 62 -9.04 -11.19 -0.08
CA HIS A 62 -9.80 -11.40 1.14
C HIS A 62 -9.13 -12.46 1.99
N SER A 63 -9.11 -12.27 3.31
CA SER A 63 -8.62 -13.26 4.28
C SER A 63 -9.81 -13.64 5.17
N PRO A 64 -10.28 -14.90 5.12
CA PRO A 64 -11.34 -15.38 6.00
C PRO A 64 -11.04 -15.23 7.49
N SER A 65 -9.78 -15.45 7.90
CA SER A 65 -9.35 -15.33 9.29
C SER A 65 -9.34 -13.88 9.74
N LEU A 66 -8.94 -12.94 8.86
CA LEU A 66 -9.06 -11.51 9.15
C LEU A 66 -10.53 -11.08 9.25
N ASP A 67 -11.40 -11.58 8.37
CA ASP A 67 -12.84 -11.28 8.41
C ASP A 67 -13.47 -11.72 9.73
N MET A 68 -13.14 -12.94 10.17
CA MET A 68 -13.59 -13.47 11.45
C MET A 68 -13.03 -12.67 12.63
N ALA A 69 -11.74 -12.32 12.63
CA ALA A 69 -11.15 -11.48 13.66
C ALA A 69 -11.80 -10.09 13.73
N LEU A 70 -12.10 -9.47 12.58
CA LEU A 70 -12.83 -8.19 12.52
C LEU A 70 -14.25 -8.33 13.05
N LYS A 71 -14.96 -9.41 12.70
CA LYS A 71 -16.30 -9.68 13.20
C LYS A 71 -16.31 -9.81 14.73
N GLU A 72 -15.41 -10.60 15.30
CA GLU A 72 -15.28 -10.75 16.76
C GLU A 72 -14.91 -9.42 17.44
N ALA A 73 -14.01 -8.63 16.85
CA ALA A 73 -13.60 -7.34 17.37
C ALA A 73 -14.75 -6.30 17.33
N VAL A 74 -15.61 -6.37 16.30
CA VAL A 74 -16.83 -5.55 16.22
C VAL A 74 -17.85 -5.99 17.27
N GLU A 75 -18.11 -7.29 17.38
CA GLU A 75 -19.07 -7.85 18.35
C GLU A 75 -18.66 -7.58 19.81
N SER A 76 -17.36 -7.58 20.09
CA SER A 76 -16.80 -7.26 21.41
C SER A 76 -16.67 -5.75 21.69
N GLY A 77 -16.96 -4.89 20.70
CA GLY A 77 -16.88 -3.43 20.85
C GLY A 77 -15.46 -2.86 20.85
N GLU A 78 -14.48 -3.63 20.38
CA GLU A 78 -13.09 -3.16 20.19
C GLU A 78 -12.93 -2.36 18.89
N VAL A 79 -13.74 -2.68 17.88
CA VAL A 79 -13.69 -2.06 16.55
C VAL A 79 -15.06 -1.52 16.16
N VAL A 80 -15.08 -0.33 15.57
CA VAL A 80 -16.26 0.22 14.88
C VAL A 80 -16.09 0.00 13.39
N ARG A 81 -17.09 -0.63 12.77
CA ARG A 81 -17.21 -0.77 11.32
C ARG A 81 -18.24 0.23 10.79
N LYS A 82 -17.87 1.00 9.76
CA LYS A 82 -18.77 1.93 9.05
C LYS A 82 -18.66 1.73 7.54
N MET A 83 -19.77 1.93 6.84
CA MET A 83 -19.80 2.02 5.38
C MET A 83 -19.91 3.50 5.00
N GLU A 84 -18.91 4.05 4.32
CA GLU A 84 -18.92 5.45 3.88
C GLU A 84 -18.46 5.49 2.42
N GLY A 85 -19.27 6.06 1.52
CA GLY A 85 -18.93 6.15 0.09
C GLY A 85 -18.78 4.80 -0.61
N GLY A 86 -19.41 3.74 -0.09
CA GLY A 86 -19.31 2.38 -0.64
C GLY A 86 -18.04 1.63 -0.23
N VAL A 87 -17.22 2.19 0.65
CA VAL A 87 -16.00 1.56 1.18
C VAL A 87 -16.18 1.31 2.68
N GLU A 88 -15.76 0.12 3.11
CA GLU A 88 -15.75 -0.24 4.52
C GLU A 88 -14.58 0.39 5.24
N ARG A 89 -14.88 1.02 6.37
CA ARG A 89 -13.94 1.71 7.24
C ARG A 89 -14.00 1.12 8.64
N TYR A 90 -12.82 0.85 9.18
CA TYR A 90 -12.64 0.26 10.50
C TYR A 90 -11.83 1.21 11.39
N SER A 91 -12.26 1.43 12.62
CA SER A 91 -11.54 2.23 13.62
C SER A 91 -11.56 1.57 14.99
N LEU A 92 -10.48 1.69 15.75
CA LEU A 92 -10.43 1.22 17.13
C LEU A 92 -11.30 2.11 18.02
N THR A 93 -12.01 1.50 18.98
CA THR A 93 -12.60 2.20 20.13
C THR A 93 -11.55 2.40 21.22
N ASP A 94 -11.87 3.08 22.32
CA ASP A 94 -10.99 3.16 23.50
C ASP A 94 -10.60 1.76 24.01
N ARG A 95 -11.54 0.81 23.97
CA ARG A 95 -11.28 -0.59 24.29
C ARG A 95 -10.31 -1.22 23.28
N GLY A 96 -10.55 -1.05 21.98
CA GLY A 96 -9.64 -1.54 20.95
C GLY A 96 -8.25 -0.92 21.02
N LEU A 97 -8.13 0.34 21.44
CA LEU A 97 -6.86 1.00 21.70
C LEU A 97 -6.12 0.39 22.89
N ALA A 98 -6.82 -0.05 23.93
CA ALA A 98 -6.23 -0.78 25.04
C ALA A 98 -5.75 -2.18 24.62
N GLU A 99 -6.61 -2.95 23.94
CA GLU A 99 -6.30 -4.32 23.49
C GLU A 99 -5.18 -4.37 22.44
N SER A 100 -5.17 -3.43 21.49
CA SER A 100 -4.14 -3.34 20.44
C SER A 100 -2.77 -2.90 20.96
N LYS A 101 -2.67 -2.36 22.19
CA LYS A 101 -1.41 -1.85 22.74
C LYS A 101 -0.36 -2.96 22.89
N GLY A 102 -0.74 -4.11 23.46
CA GLY A 102 0.18 -5.24 23.64
C GLY A 102 0.78 -5.73 22.31
N PRO A 103 -0.04 -6.08 21.31
CA PRO A 103 0.42 -6.46 19.98
C PRO A 103 1.32 -5.40 19.31
N TRP A 104 0.98 -4.12 19.43
CA TRP A 104 1.76 -3.03 18.86
C TRP A 104 3.11 -2.82 19.54
N ASP A 105 3.13 -2.81 20.86
CA ASP A 105 4.35 -2.60 21.64
C ASP A 105 5.31 -3.80 21.54
N ALA A 106 4.78 -5.00 21.29
CA ALA A 106 5.56 -6.20 21.02
C ALA A 106 6.09 -6.30 19.57
N ALA A 107 5.48 -5.60 18.62
CA ALA A 107 5.92 -5.61 17.23
C ALA A 107 7.28 -4.92 17.05
N GLU A 108 8.12 -5.44 16.17
CA GLU A 108 9.41 -4.83 15.86
C GLU A 108 9.23 -3.47 15.18
N ARG A 109 10.24 -2.60 15.27
CA ARG A 109 10.18 -1.27 14.63
C ARG A 109 9.85 -1.36 13.13
N LEU A 110 10.48 -2.29 12.42
CA LEU A 110 10.26 -2.48 10.99
C LEU A 110 8.83 -2.97 10.71
N GLU A 111 8.30 -3.86 11.54
CA GLU A 111 6.93 -4.36 11.43
C GLU A 111 5.90 -3.24 11.58
N ARG A 112 6.11 -2.32 12.53
CA ARG A 112 5.25 -1.14 12.71
C ARG A 112 5.31 -0.21 11.49
N ILE A 113 6.51 0.03 10.94
CA ILE A 113 6.70 0.84 9.73
C ILE A 113 5.94 0.22 8.55
N GLU A 114 6.08 -1.09 8.33
CA GLU A 114 5.42 -1.77 7.23
C GLU A 114 3.89 -1.80 7.40
N ALA A 115 3.37 -1.87 8.63
CA ALA A 115 1.94 -1.73 8.89
C ALA A 115 1.42 -0.32 8.54
N VAL A 116 2.19 0.72 8.89
CA VAL A 116 1.90 2.11 8.48
C VAL A 116 1.93 2.25 6.97
N GLU A 117 2.97 1.75 6.29
CA GLU A 117 3.08 1.83 4.83
C GLU A 117 1.94 1.08 4.13
N ALA A 118 1.62 -0.14 4.58
CA ALA A 118 0.56 -0.95 4.00
C ALA A 118 -0.80 -0.24 4.08
N LYS A 119 -1.14 0.31 5.25
CA LYS A 119 -2.34 1.13 5.44
C LYS A 119 -2.30 2.38 4.56
N TYR A 120 -1.17 3.09 4.55
CA TYR A 120 -0.99 4.32 3.78
C TYR A 120 -1.20 4.12 2.27
N TYR A 121 -0.73 3.00 1.71
CA TYR A 121 -0.87 2.72 0.28
C TYR A 121 -2.31 2.48 -0.17
N VAL A 122 -3.14 1.86 0.68
CA VAL A 122 -4.49 1.40 0.27
C VAL A 122 -5.63 2.22 0.85
N ASN A 123 -5.37 3.04 1.87
CA ASN A 123 -6.35 4.01 2.37
C ASN A 123 -6.55 5.14 1.36
N ASP A 124 -7.77 5.65 1.26
CA ASP A 124 -8.12 6.83 0.45
C ASP A 124 -7.67 6.65 -1.01
N ILE A 125 -7.91 5.48 -1.62
CA ILE A 125 -7.67 5.30 -3.06
C ILE A 125 -8.92 4.76 -3.75
N THR A 126 -9.08 5.17 -5.00
CA THR A 126 -10.15 4.69 -5.87
C THR A 126 -9.93 3.23 -6.28
N ASP A 127 -10.96 2.56 -6.76
CA ASP A 127 -10.81 1.19 -7.28
C ASP A 127 -9.86 1.11 -8.47
N ARG A 128 -9.81 2.15 -9.32
CA ARG A 128 -8.86 2.22 -10.45
C ARG A 128 -7.42 2.29 -9.95
N GLU A 129 -7.18 3.10 -8.94
CA GLU A 129 -5.87 3.23 -8.29
C GLU A 129 -5.46 1.92 -7.62
N LEU A 130 -6.38 1.29 -6.89
CA LEU A 130 -6.12 0.00 -6.25
C LEU A 130 -5.73 -1.06 -7.29
N VAL A 131 -6.52 -1.24 -8.34
CA VAL A 131 -6.22 -2.23 -9.40
C VAL A 131 -4.86 -1.94 -10.04
N SER A 132 -4.59 -0.68 -10.40
CA SER A 132 -3.32 -0.29 -11.01
C SER A 132 -2.13 -0.54 -10.08
N PHE A 133 -2.29 -0.23 -8.79
CA PHE A 133 -1.29 -0.47 -7.75
C PHE A 133 -1.01 -1.96 -7.56
N LEU A 134 -2.06 -2.79 -7.46
CA LEU A 134 -1.94 -4.23 -7.25
C LEU A 134 -1.22 -4.93 -8.41
N TYR A 135 -1.61 -4.64 -9.65
CA TYR A 135 -0.99 -5.24 -10.85
C TYR A 135 0.40 -4.65 -11.15
N GLY A 136 0.67 -3.41 -10.77
CA GLY A 136 2.00 -2.79 -10.93
C GLY A 136 3.01 -3.25 -9.86
N LYS A 137 2.60 -3.30 -8.59
CA LYS A 137 3.49 -3.62 -7.47
C LYS A 137 3.66 -5.12 -7.24
N PHE A 138 2.63 -5.93 -7.53
CA PHE A 138 2.63 -7.38 -7.29
C PHE A 138 2.23 -8.19 -8.54
N PRO A 139 2.90 -8.00 -9.70
CA PRO A 139 2.47 -8.56 -10.98
C PRO A 139 2.39 -10.09 -11.00
N ASP A 140 3.21 -10.78 -10.20
CA ASP A 140 3.23 -12.25 -10.15
C ASP A 140 2.06 -12.83 -9.33
N THR A 141 1.40 -12.00 -8.51
CA THR A 141 0.24 -12.43 -7.72
C THR A 141 -1.07 -12.24 -8.48
N TRP A 142 -1.16 -11.20 -9.31
CA TRP A 142 -2.38 -10.85 -10.03
C TRP A 142 -2.30 -11.30 -11.49
N THR A 143 -2.85 -12.47 -11.78
CA THR A 143 -2.67 -13.13 -13.08
C THR A 143 -3.88 -13.02 -14.02
N ASP A 144 -4.97 -12.36 -13.63
CA ASP A 144 -6.13 -12.19 -14.50
C ASP A 144 -5.79 -11.22 -15.66
N PRO A 145 -5.80 -11.68 -16.93
CA PRO A 145 -5.34 -10.86 -18.05
C PRO A 145 -6.25 -9.65 -18.33
N ALA A 146 -7.55 -9.78 -18.08
CA ALA A 146 -8.51 -8.71 -18.35
C ALA A 146 -8.35 -7.56 -17.35
N MET A 147 -8.13 -7.88 -16.08
CA MET A 147 -7.84 -6.92 -15.03
C MET A 147 -6.43 -6.35 -15.15
N LYS A 148 -5.44 -7.15 -15.56
CA LYS A 148 -4.10 -6.63 -15.91
C LYS A 148 -4.17 -5.58 -17.01
N LYS A 149 -4.94 -5.84 -18.07
CA LYS A 149 -5.17 -4.86 -19.15
C LYS A 149 -5.82 -3.58 -18.64
N LYS A 150 -6.80 -3.69 -17.73
CA LYS A 150 -7.43 -2.52 -17.09
C LYS A 150 -6.46 -1.75 -16.20
N GLY A 151 -5.69 -2.44 -15.37
CA GLY A 151 -4.66 -1.83 -14.51
C GLY A 151 -3.63 -1.05 -15.33
N LEU A 152 -3.20 -1.58 -16.47
CA LEU A 152 -2.30 -0.86 -17.39
C LEU A 152 -3.00 0.32 -18.08
N ALA A 153 -4.25 0.15 -18.51
CA ALA A 153 -5.01 1.21 -19.17
C ALA A 153 -5.28 2.41 -18.25
N TRP A 154 -5.47 2.18 -16.95
CA TRP A 154 -5.65 3.23 -15.93
C TRP A 154 -4.33 3.66 -15.29
N GLY A 155 -3.26 2.91 -15.53
CA GLY A 155 -2.04 2.94 -14.72
C GLY A 155 -1.35 4.28 -14.66
N PHE A 156 -1.29 5.01 -15.79
CA PHE A 156 -0.65 6.33 -15.82
C PHE A 156 -1.43 7.38 -15.02
N GLU A 157 -2.75 7.50 -15.26
CA GLU A 157 -3.61 8.44 -14.52
C GLU A 157 -3.64 8.12 -13.02
N ALA A 158 -3.77 6.83 -12.67
CA ALA A 158 -3.70 6.36 -11.30
C ALA A 158 -2.35 6.67 -10.64
N ALA A 159 -1.24 6.47 -11.36
CA ALA A 159 0.10 6.76 -10.87
C ALA A 159 0.29 8.26 -10.59
N CYS A 160 -0.17 9.13 -11.49
CA CYS A 160 -0.12 10.59 -11.29
C CYS A 160 -0.93 11.01 -10.06
N SER A 161 -2.19 10.57 -9.97
CA SER A 161 -3.08 10.88 -8.83
C SER A 161 -2.54 10.38 -7.48
N MET A 162 -1.93 9.18 -7.46
CA MET A 162 -1.27 8.68 -6.24
C MET A 162 0.05 9.39 -5.96
N TYR A 163 0.81 9.80 -6.98
CA TYR A 163 2.06 10.54 -6.82
C TYR A 163 1.83 11.93 -6.22
N ASP A 164 0.79 12.64 -6.68
CA ASP A 164 0.39 13.96 -6.15
C ASP A 164 0.08 13.93 -4.65
N ARG A 165 -0.40 12.77 -4.18
CA ARG A 165 -0.72 12.52 -2.77
C ARG A 165 0.42 11.85 -2.01
N ALA A 166 1.62 11.81 -2.60
CA ALA A 166 2.83 11.17 -2.10
C ALA A 166 2.69 9.65 -1.82
N LYS A 167 1.63 8.99 -2.33
CA LYS A 167 1.34 7.58 -2.09
C LYS A 167 2.24 6.64 -2.87
N VAL A 168 2.89 7.09 -3.94
CA VAL A 168 3.84 6.26 -4.70
C VAL A 168 5.06 7.07 -5.09
N SER A 169 6.21 6.40 -5.18
CA SER A 169 7.40 6.98 -5.80
C SER A 169 7.30 6.95 -7.33
N ILE A 170 8.18 7.67 -8.02
CA ILE A 170 8.29 7.64 -9.50
C ILE A 170 8.46 6.20 -10.01
N GLY A 171 9.31 5.39 -9.36
CA GLY A 171 9.48 3.98 -9.73
C GLY A 171 8.27 3.10 -9.40
N GLY A 172 7.45 3.48 -8.41
CA GLY A 172 6.14 2.89 -8.17
C GLY A 172 5.15 3.23 -9.29
N GLY A 173 5.08 4.51 -9.66
CA GLY A 173 4.23 5.01 -10.72
C GLY A 173 4.56 4.42 -12.10
N ALA A 174 5.85 4.30 -12.43
CA ALA A 174 6.31 3.67 -13.67
C ALA A 174 5.79 2.23 -13.79
N ARG A 175 5.90 1.44 -12.70
CA ARG A 175 5.37 0.07 -12.65
C ARG A 175 3.86 0.02 -12.80
N MET A 176 3.12 0.93 -12.14
CA MET A 176 1.66 1.02 -12.30
C MET A 176 1.27 1.34 -13.75
N ALA A 177 2.01 2.24 -14.40
CA ALA A 177 1.79 2.64 -15.79
C ALA A 177 2.27 1.59 -16.81
N GLY A 178 2.95 0.52 -16.38
CA GLY A 178 3.60 -0.45 -17.28
C GLY A 178 4.72 0.15 -18.13
N MET A 179 5.37 1.19 -17.61
CA MET A 179 6.46 1.93 -18.27
C MET A 179 7.77 1.66 -17.54
N ASP A 180 8.89 1.80 -18.27
CA ASP A 180 10.17 1.98 -17.61
C ASP A 180 10.23 3.36 -16.91
N TYR A 181 11.23 3.51 -16.04
CA TYR A 181 11.39 4.71 -15.22
C TYR A 181 11.55 5.99 -16.06
N GLU A 182 12.32 5.93 -17.15
CA GLU A 182 12.65 7.08 -17.98
C GLU A 182 11.42 7.54 -18.79
N SER A 183 10.71 6.60 -19.39
CA SER A 183 9.45 6.83 -20.11
C SER A 183 8.40 7.45 -19.21
N PHE A 184 8.27 6.96 -17.96
CA PHE A 184 7.34 7.52 -17.00
C PHE A 184 7.74 8.94 -16.55
N MET A 185 9.03 9.20 -16.31
CA MET A 185 9.52 10.56 -16.01
C MET A 185 9.21 11.54 -17.14
N ARG A 186 9.47 11.15 -18.40
CA ARG A 186 9.14 11.96 -19.58
C ARG A 186 7.64 12.25 -19.66
N ALA A 187 6.80 11.26 -19.39
CA ALA A 187 5.35 11.42 -19.36
C ALA A 187 4.87 12.34 -18.23
N LEU A 188 5.45 12.25 -17.02
CA LEU A 188 5.16 13.17 -15.91
C LEU A 188 5.57 14.62 -16.24
N MET A 189 6.73 14.82 -16.88
CA MET A 189 7.16 16.14 -17.34
C MET A 189 6.18 16.71 -18.39
N ALA A 190 5.78 15.91 -19.37
CA ALA A 190 4.82 16.32 -20.39
C ALA A 190 3.43 16.64 -19.81
N ALA A 191 3.02 15.95 -18.76
CA ALA A 191 1.79 16.19 -18.02
C ALA A 191 1.89 17.38 -17.03
N GLY A 192 3.06 18.00 -16.89
CA GLY A 192 3.26 19.19 -16.06
C GLY A 192 3.57 18.93 -14.58
N TYR A 193 3.77 17.67 -14.18
CA TYR A 193 4.04 17.26 -12.80
C TYR A 193 5.48 17.53 -12.35
N MET A 194 6.41 17.64 -13.29
CA MET A 194 7.81 17.97 -13.02
C MET A 194 8.24 19.15 -13.87
N LYS A 195 8.58 20.27 -13.21
CA LYS A 195 9.35 21.35 -13.84
C LYS A 195 10.82 21.04 -13.63
N CYS A 196 11.50 20.63 -14.69
CA CYS A 196 12.96 20.64 -14.68
C CYS A 196 13.40 22.11 -14.73
N ASN A 197 14.05 22.59 -13.69
CA ASN A 197 14.62 23.95 -13.63
C ASN A 197 15.83 24.12 -14.56
N LYS A 198 16.21 23.05 -15.28
CA LYS A 198 17.36 22.95 -16.17
C LYS A 198 16.91 22.34 -17.48
N SER A 199 17.49 22.79 -18.60
CA SER A 199 17.15 22.24 -19.92
C SER A 199 17.59 20.77 -20.03
N ALA A 200 17.00 20.02 -20.97
CA ALA A 200 17.40 18.65 -21.23
C ALA A 200 18.90 18.54 -21.58
N GLU A 201 19.44 19.55 -22.28
CA GLU A 201 20.87 19.66 -22.62
C GLU A 201 21.74 19.85 -21.37
N GLU A 202 21.30 20.65 -20.40
CA GLU A 202 22.02 20.85 -19.13
C GLU A 202 22.01 19.60 -18.25
N MET A 203 20.95 18.80 -18.29
CA MET A 203 20.90 17.52 -17.58
C MET A 203 21.82 16.47 -18.23
N GLN A 204 21.84 16.39 -19.57
CA GLN A 204 22.70 15.48 -20.32
C GLN A 204 24.19 15.76 -20.05
N LYS A 205 24.57 17.04 -20.04
CA LYS A 205 25.94 17.47 -19.77
C LYS A 205 26.44 17.02 -18.39
N ASN A 206 25.60 17.08 -17.36
CA ASN A 206 25.96 16.62 -16.01
C ASN A 206 26.14 15.09 -15.95
N VAL A 207 25.31 14.35 -16.69
CA VAL A 207 25.43 12.87 -16.76
C VAL A 207 26.74 12.48 -17.46
N ASP A 208 27.07 13.12 -18.58
CA ASP A 208 28.31 12.89 -19.31
C ASP A 208 29.55 13.26 -18.49
N GLU A 209 29.49 14.36 -17.70
CA GLU A 209 30.55 14.75 -16.78
C GLU A 209 30.76 13.72 -15.65
N ILE A 210 29.70 13.14 -15.10
CA ILE A 210 29.78 12.09 -14.07
C ILE A 210 30.36 10.79 -14.64
N ILE A 211 29.93 10.39 -15.84
CA ILE A 211 30.46 9.20 -16.53
C ILE A 211 31.95 9.38 -16.84
N ASN A 212 32.33 10.56 -17.34
CA ASN A 212 33.73 10.87 -17.63
C ASN A 212 34.61 10.92 -16.38
N HIS A 213 34.09 11.41 -15.24
CA HIS A 213 34.81 11.34 -13.97
C HIS A 213 34.93 9.93 -13.41
N SER A 214 33.96 9.06 -13.66
CA SER A 214 33.98 7.67 -13.20
C SER A 214 34.93 6.80 -14.04
N ASN A 215 35.14 7.14 -15.31
CA ASN A 215 36.07 6.45 -16.21
C ASN A 215 37.51 6.97 -16.15
N ALA A 216 37.76 8.07 -15.43
CA ALA A 216 39.08 8.67 -15.24
C ALA A 216 39.78 8.22 -13.94
N ASN A 217 39.14 7.37 -13.14
CA ASN A 217 39.69 6.67 -11.96
C ASN A 217 39.78 5.16 -12.24
#